data_AF-A0A4Q4B9Q1-F1
#
_entry.id   AF-A0A4Q4B9Q1-F1
#
_cell.length_a   1.000
_cell.length_b   1.000
_cell.length_c   1.000
_cell.angle_alpha   90.00
_cell.angle_beta   90.00
_cell.angle_gamma   90.00
#
_symmetry.space_group_name_H-M   'P 1'
#
loop_
_entity.id
_entity.type
_entity.pdbx_description
1 polymer ?
#
loop_
_entity_poly.entity_id
_entity_poly.type
_entity_poly.pdbx_seq_one_letter_code
_entity_poly.pdbx_strand_id
1 'polypeptide(L)'
;MILTTTNTIEGHQIIDYLGLVTGVGVNSKKVSFTFSMDKFYNSLEQSINEVKEDAFQKLQQNAINLKANAVVGIHLDIETFPNTTAIIVSVTGTAVSVA
;
A
#
# COMPACT_ATOMS: atom_id res chain seq x y z
N MET A 1 10.98 -1.71 8.98
CA MET A 1 11.27 -0.74 7.91
C MET A 1 10.40 0.49 8.15
N ILE A 2 10.95 1.70 8.07
CA ILE A 2 10.16 2.93 8.22
C ILE A 2 9.40 3.16 6.91
N LEU A 3 8.10 3.41 7.00
CA LEU A 3 7.26 3.77 5.86
C LEU A 3 6.61 5.11 6.17
N THR A 4 6.73 6.08 5.26
CA THR A 4 6.13 7.40 5.48
C THR A 4 5.68 8.04 4.17
N THR A 5 4.57 8.78 4.25
CA THR A 5 4.08 9.63 3.16
C THR A 5 4.86 10.94 3.05
N THR A 6 5.65 11.28 4.07
CA THR A 6 6.55 12.45 4.05
C THR A 6 7.82 12.16 3.25
N ASN A 7 8.51 13.21 2.78
CA ASN A 7 9.73 13.07 1.98
C ASN A 7 11.00 12.89 2.82
N THR A 8 10.92 13.06 4.14
CA THR A 8 12.06 13.02 5.06
C THR A 8 11.66 12.37 6.37
N ILE A 9 12.60 11.73 7.07
CA ILE A 9 12.36 11.12 8.39
C ILE A 9 13.08 11.97 9.43
N GLU A 10 12.34 12.52 10.40
CA GLU A 10 12.94 13.32 11.47
C GLU A 10 13.97 12.50 12.28
N GLY A 11 15.09 13.14 12.61
CA GLY A 11 16.19 12.50 13.35
C GLY A 11 17.00 11.47 12.56
N HIS A 12 16.72 11.26 11.27
CA HIS A 12 17.45 10.34 10.41
C HIS A 12 17.90 11.03 9.13
N GLN A 13 19.14 10.79 8.69
CA GLN A 13 19.63 11.32 7.42
C GLN A 13 19.48 10.25 6.33
N ILE A 14 18.89 10.63 5.18
CA ILE A 14 18.92 9.77 3.99
C ILE A 14 20.35 9.77 3.43
N ILE A 15 20.98 8.61 3.44
CA ILE A 15 22.36 8.41 2.96
C ILE A 15 22.40 7.84 1.55
N ASP A 16 21.39 7.06 1.14
CA ASP A 16 21.29 6.50 -0.21
C ASP A 16 19.84 6.49 -0.70
N TYR A 17 19.65 6.85 -1.97
CA TYR A 17 18.39 6.66 -2.71
C TYR A 17 18.52 5.45 -3.61
N LEU A 18 17.75 4.40 -3.32
CA LEU A 18 17.91 3.07 -3.93
C LEU A 18 16.95 2.85 -5.10
N GLY A 19 16.11 3.84 -5.40
CA GLY A 19 15.19 3.84 -6.53
C GLY A 19 13.72 3.80 -6.11
N LEU A 20 12.85 3.84 -7.11
CA LEU A 20 11.41 3.74 -6.90
C LEU A 20 11.00 2.30 -6.60
N VAL A 21 10.06 2.15 -5.68
CA VAL A 21 9.44 0.87 -5.33
C VAL A 21 7.93 1.00 -5.41
N THR A 22 7.30 -0.10 -5.80
CA THR A 22 5.85 -0.19 -5.96
C THR A 22 5.32 -1.46 -5.34
N GLY A 23 4.10 -1.44 -4.82
CA GLY A 23 3.36 -2.62 -4.39
C GLY A 23 1.93 -2.54 -4.90
N VAL A 24 1.42 -3.63 -5.46
CA VAL A 24 0.06 -3.69 -6.01
C VAL A 24 -0.70 -4.85 -5.39
N GLY A 25 -1.79 -4.53 -4.71
CA GLY A 25 -2.77 -5.48 -4.20
C GLY A 25 -4.00 -5.49 -5.10
N VAL A 26 -4.54 -6.68 -5.36
CA VAL A 26 -5.79 -6.84 -6.12
C VAL A 26 -6.66 -7.83 -5.38
N ASN A 27 -7.89 -7.43 -5.06
CA ASN A 27 -8.90 -8.35 -4.55
C ASN A 27 -10.03 -8.50 -5.54
N SER A 28 -10.25 -9.75 -5.94
CA SER A 28 -11.37 -10.19 -6.79
C SER A 28 -12.44 -10.95 -6.00
N LYS A 29 -12.30 -11.07 -4.67
CA LYS A 29 -13.34 -11.67 -3.83
C LYS A 29 -14.58 -10.80 -3.88
N LYS A 30 -15.73 -11.45 -4.08
CA LYS A 30 -17.04 -10.81 -4.01
C LYS A 30 -17.24 -10.26 -2.61
N VAL A 31 -17.45 -8.95 -2.51
CA VAL A 31 -18.03 -8.31 -1.32
C VAL A 31 -19.37 -9.00 -1.06
N SER A 32 -19.62 -9.39 0.19
CA SER A 32 -20.89 -10.04 0.55
C SER A 32 -22.02 -9.03 0.42
N PHE A 33 -22.81 -9.15 -0.65
CA PHE A 33 -24.01 -8.34 -0.82
C PHE A 33 -25.06 -8.79 0.19
N THR A 34 -25.40 -7.90 1.12
CA THR A 34 -26.48 -8.11 2.08
C THR A 34 -27.47 -6.96 2.00
N PHE A 35 -28.73 -7.20 2.40
CA PHE A 35 -29.77 -6.16 2.42
C PHE A 35 -29.50 -5.03 3.42
N SER A 36 -28.57 -5.23 4.36
CA SER A 36 -28.15 -4.20 5.31
C SER A 36 -26.99 -3.40 4.71
N MET A 37 -27.22 -2.11 4.50
CA MET A 37 -26.19 -1.19 4.00
C MET A 37 -24.98 -1.13 4.94
N ASP A 38 -25.19 -1.14 6.26
CA ASP A 38 -24.10 -1.14 7.24
C ASP A 38 -23.18 -2.36 7.09
N LYS A 39 -23.76 -3.56 6.93
CA LYS A 39 -22.99 -4.79 6.72
C LYS A 39 -22.23 -4.78 5.40
N PHE A 40 -22.82 -4.19 4.36
CA PHE A 40 -22.15 -4.01 3.08
C PHE A 40 -20.92 -3.10 3.19
N TYR A 41 -21.06 -1.93 3.86
CA TYR A 41 -19.93 -1.01 4.08
C TYR A 41 -18.82 -1.65 4.91
N ASN A 42 -19.17 -2.38 5.98
CA ASN A 42 -18.17 -3.10 6.78
C ASN A 42 -17.42 -4.15 5.96
N SER A 43 -18.12 -4.90 5.11
CA SER A 43 -17.48 -5.89 4.23
C SER A 43 -16.58 -5.23 3.18
N LEU A 44 -16.95 -4.06 2.68
CA LEU A 44 -16.15 -3.29 1.73
C LEU A 44 -14.88 -2.75 2.40
N GLU A 45 -15.00 -2.15 3.58
CA GLU A 45 -13.87 -1.63 4.36
C GLU A 45 -12.88 -2.75 4.69
N GLN A 46 -13.36 -3.90 5.14
CA GLN A 46 -12.51 -5.06 5.40
C GLN A 46 -11.75 -5.48 4.13
N SER A 47 -12.44 -5.57 3.00
CA SER A 47 -11.83 -5.92 1.72
C SER A 47 -10.72 -4.92 1.32
N ILE A 48 -10.99 -3.62 1.43
CA ILE A 48 -10.01 -2.56 1.15
C ILE A 48 -8.78 -2.69 2.06
N ASN A 49 -8.98 -2.93 3.36
CA ASN A 49 -7.89 -3.09 4.31
C ASN A 49 -7.02 -4.31 3.99
N GLU A 50 -7.64 -5.44 3.60
CA GLU A 50 -6.91 -6.62 3.15
C GLU A 50 -6.06 -6.34 1.89
N VAL A 51 -6.64 -5.67 0.88
CA VAL A 51 -5.90 -5.34 -0.36
C VAL A 51 -4.75 -4.37 -0.09
N LYS A 52 -5.00 -3.37 0.75
CA LYS A 52 -4.02 -2.37 1.15
C LYS A 52 -2.84 -3.01 1.85
N GLU A 53 -3.09 -3.93 2.78
CA GLU A 53 -2.02 -4.64 3.50
C GLU A 53 -1.16 -5.46 2.53
N ASP A 54 -1.77 -6.20 1.60
CA ASP A 54 -1.04 -6.95 0.56
C ASP A 54 -0.18 -6.02 -0.32
N ALA A 55 -0.70 -4.86 -0.71
CA ALA A 55 0.05 -3.86 -1.48
C ALA A 55 1.26 -3.34 -0.69
N PHE A 56 1.10 -3.03 0.60
CA PHE A 56 2.20 -2.57 1.46
C PHE A 56 3.24 -3.65 1.73
N GLN A 57 2.83 -4.91 1.88
CA GLN A 57 3.77 -6.03 2.04
C GLN A 57 4.64 -6.20 0.79
N LYS A 58 4.05 -6.11 -0.40
CA LYS A 58 4.79 -6.15 -1.67
C LYS A 58 5.73 -4.96 -1.83
N LEU A 59 5.30 -3.75 -1.49
CA LEU A 59 6.14 -2.54 -1.47
C LEU A 59 7.36 -2.75 -0.56
N GLN A 60 7.13 -3.21 0.67
CA GLN A 60 8.19 -3.48 1.65
C GLN A 60 9.16 -4.55 1.14
N GLN A 61 8.65 -5.65 0.59
CA GLN A 61 9.51 -6.70 0.06
C GLN A 61 10.38 -6.19 -1.09
N ASN A 62 9.82 -5.38 -1.98
CA ASN A 62 10.58 -4.75 -3.07
C ASN A 62 11.67 -3.81 -2.54
N ALA A 63 11.38 -3.02 -1.49
CA ALA A 63 12.37 -2.19 -0.82
C ALA A 63 13.47 -3.01 -0.12
N ILE A 64 13.12 -4.13 0.54
CA ILE A 64 14.06 -5.06 1.17
C ILE A 64 14.99 -5.67 0.10
N ASN A 65 14.48 -6.01 -1.08
CA ASN A 65 15.28 -6.56 -2.17
C ASN A 65 16.34 -5.56 -2.67
N LEU A 66 16.07 -4.26 -2.53
CA LEU A 66 17.02 -3.17 -2.80
C LEU A 66 17.93 -2.86 -1.61
N LYS A 67 17.80 -3.59 -0.50
CA LYS A 67 18.52 -3.37 0.77
C LYS A 67 18.17 -2.04 1.46
N ALA A 68 17.01 -1.48 1.16
CA ALA A 68 16.50 -0.30 1.84
C ALA A 68 16.09 -0.61 3.28
N ASN A 69 16.20 0.38 4.17
CA ASN A 69 15.68 0.31 5.54
C ASN A 69 14.47 1.24 5.77
N ALA A 70 14.17 2.11 4.80
CA ALA A 70 12.98 2.94 4.79
C ALA A 70 12.41 3.18 3.38
N VAL A 71 11.14 3.58 3.31
CA VAL A 71 10.47 4.09 2.11
C VAL A 71 9.82 5.43 2.45
N VAL A 72 10.17 6.47 1.69
CA VAL A 72 9.66 7.84 1.85
C VAL A 72 8.82 8.26 0.65
N GLY A 73 8.04 9.32 0.82
CA GLY A 73 7.20 9.89 -0.23
C GLY A 73 6.14 8.90 -0.71
N ILE A 74 5.60 8.09 0.20
CA ILE A 74 4.61 7.08 -0.16
C ILE A 74 3.33 7.74 -0.69
N HIS A 75 2.89 7.30 -1.86
CA HIS A 75 1.59 7.61 -2.43
C HIS A 75 0.75 6.34 -2.53
N LEU A 76 -0.56 6.46 -2.29
CA LEU A 76 -1.50 5.36 -2.30
C LEU A 76 -2.70 5.74 -3.17
N ASP A 77 -2.97 4.88 -4.15
CA ASP A 77 -4.09 4.97 -5.07
C ASP A 77 -5.01 3.77 -4.86
N ILE A 78 -6.30 4.03 -4.69
CA ILE A 78 -7.34 2.99 -4.61
C ILE A 78 -8.27 3.16 -5.80
N GLU A 79 -8.35 2.12 -6.63
CA GLU A 79 -9.25 2.04 -7.75
C GLU A 79 -10.30 0.97 -7.49
N THR A 80 -11.56 1.31 -7.76
CA THR A 80 -12.67 0.36 -7.67
C THR A 80 -13.30 0.21 -9.05
N PHE A 81 -13.54 -1.03 -9.45
CA PHE A 81 -14.18 -1.35 -10.73
C PHE A 81 -15.61 -1.78 -10.45
N PRO A 82 -16.63 -0.91 -10.70
CA PRO A 82 -18.01 -1.18 -10.32
C PRO A 82 -18.57 -2.47 -10.97
N ASN A 83 -18.12 -2.76 -12.19
CA ASN A 83 -18.59 -3.89 -12.98
C ASN A 83 -18.10 -5.25 -12.45
N THR A 84 -16.97 -5.27 -11.76
CA THR A 84 -16.33 -6.51 -11.29
C THR A 84 -16.24 -6.60 -9.78
N THR A 85 -16.64 -5.56 -9.04
CA THR A 85 -16.38 -5.38 -7.59
C THR A 85 -14.90 -5.48 -7.21
N ALA A 86 -14.01 -5.42 -8.20
CA ALA A 86 -12.58 -5.54 -7.97
C ALA A 86 -12.05 -4.26 -7.34
N ILE A 87 -11.19 -4.44 -6.35
CA ILE A 87 -10.48 -3.36 -5.67
C ILE A 87 -9.01 -3.54 -5.97
N ILE A 88 -8.41 -2.52 -6.56
CA ILE A 88 -6.98 -2.44 -6.83
C ILE A 88 -6.41 -1.36 -5.92
N VAL A 89 -5.35 -1.70 -5.20
CA VAL A 89 -4.58 -0.73 -4.41
C VAL A 89 -3.16 -0.72 -4.94
N SER A 90 -2.71 0.44 -5.38
CA SER A 90 -1.34 0.69 -5.83
C SER A 90 -0.67 1.60 -4.81
N VAL A 91 0.49 1.19 -4.33
CA VAL A 91 1.32 1.98 -3.43
C VAL A 91 2.66 2.20 -4.09
N THR A 92 3.13 3.44 -4.12
CA THR A 92 4.43 3.81 -4.70
C THR A 92 5.22 4.63 -3.70
N GLY A 93 6.55 4.61 -3.80
CA GLY A 93 7.43 5.41 -2.95
C GLY A 93 8.90 5.28 -3.37
N THR A 94 9.77 5.94 -2.62
CA THR A 94 11.23 5.88 -2.86
C THR A 94 11.90 5.07 -1.77
N ALA A 95 12.56 3.98 -2.17
CA ALA A 95 13.35 3.15 -1.26
C ALA A 95 14.65 3.89 -0.92
N VAL A 96 14.95 4.00 0.38
CA VAL A 96 16.11 4.73 0.87
C VAL A 96 16.83 3.96 1.98
N SER A 97 18.12 4.25 2.14
CA SER A 97 18.88 3.92 3.33
C SER A 97 19.00 5.16 4.21
N VAL A 98 18.66 5.03 5.48
CA VAL A 98 18.79 6.10 6.47
C VAL A 98 19.71 5.69 7.62
N ALA A 99 20.42 6.66 8.20
CA ALA A 99 21.30 6.53 9.36
C ALA A 99 20.89 7.47 10.49
#